data_AF-A0A1Z4BU77-F1
#
_entry.id   AF-A0A1Z4BU77-F1
#
_cell.length_a   1.000
_cell.length_b   1.000
_cell.length_c   1.000
_cell.angle_alpha   90.00
_cell.angle_beta   90.00
_cell.angle_gamma   90.00
#
_symmetry.space_group_name_H-M   'P 1'
#
loop_
_entity.id
_entity.type
_entity.pdbx_description
1 polymer ?
#
loop_
_entity_poly.entity_id
_entity_poly.type
_entity_poly.pdbx_seq_one_letter_code
_entity_poly.pdbx_strand_id
1 'polypeptide(L)'
;MSMDDVYERAQIAERELEHFNGRLRESFSEVMRSHDAVSPIWDDAMRREYDISWRPLQESMEEYINLIGPQYVDFLIERLRYLQAYLYGHGA
;
A
#
# COMPACT_ATOMS: atom_id res chain seq x y z
N MET A 1 -19.91 1.68 21.51
CA MET A 1 -19.18 2.34 20.43
C MET A 1 -20.23 3.05 19.60
N SER A 2 -20.18 4.38 19.57
CA SER A 2 -21.10 5.21 18.77
C SER A 2 -20.74 5.11 17.29
N MET A 3 -21.66 5.50 16.40
CA MET A 3 -21.35 5.57 14.96
C MET A 3 -20.35 6.70 14.63
N ASP A 4 -20.31 7.76 15.44
CA ASP A 4 -19.26 8.79 15.37
C ASP A 4 -17.89 8.20 15.72
N ASP A 5 -17.79 7.36 16.76
CA ASP A 5 -16.52 6.68 17.12
C ASP A 5 -16.03 5.80 15.95
N VAL A 6 -16.96 5.15 15.24
CA VAL A 6 -16.64 4.33 14.06
C VAL A 6 -16.15 5.21 12.91
N TYR A 7 -16.76 6.38 12.70
CA TYR A 7 -16.35 7.35 11.69
C TYR A 7 -14.93 7.86 11.95
N GLU A 8 -14.67 8.33 13.16
CA GLU A 8 -13.35 8.85 13.56
C GLU A 8 -12.26 7.79 13.39
N ARG A 9 -12.53 6.55 13.84
CA ARG A 9 -11.58 5.43 13.67
C ARG A 9 -11.36 5.07 12.21
N ALA A 10 -12.38 5.14 11.37
CA ALA A 10 -12.24 4.89 9.94
C ALA A 10 -11.43 5.99 9.24
N GLN A 11 -11.59 7.26 9.62
CA GLN A 11 -10.75 8.36 9.12
C GLN A 11 -9.29 8.21 9.56
N ILE A 12 -9.04 7.75 10.79
CA ILE A 12 -7.66 7.44 11.23
C ILE A 12 -7.09 6.30 10.39
N ALA A 13 -7.85 5.22 10.19
CA ALA A 13 -7.40 4.07 9.42
C ALA A 13 -7.07 4.43 7.95
N GLU A 14 -7.86 5.31 7.32
CA GLU A 14 -7.58 5.81 5.97
C GLU A 14 -6.24 6.56 5.90
N ARG A 15 -6.01 7.54 6.77
CA ARG A 15 -4.73 8.26 6.85
C ARG A 15 -3.54 7.35 7.12
N GLU A 16 -3.69 6.41 8.05
CA GLU A 16 -2.61 5.45 8.36
C GLU A 16 -2.32 4.53 7.18
N LEU A 17 -3.35 4.12 6.42
CA LEU A 17 -3.16 3.31 5.22
C LEU A 17 -2.46 4.09 4.10
N GLU A 18 -2.84 5.35 3.88
CA GLU A 18 -2.14 6.23 2.93
C GLU A 18 -0.66 6.40 3.30
N HIS A 19 -0.39 6.68 4.57
CA HIS A 19 0.97 6.84 5.06
C HIS A 19 1.78 5.54 4.96
N PHE A 20 1.18 4.40 5.31
CA PHE A 20 1.77 3.09 5.11
C PHE A 20 2.13 2.83 3.65
N ASN A 21 1.19 3.07 2.72
CA ASN A 21 1.40 2.88 1.29
C ASN A 21 2.52 3.78 0.76
N GLY A 22 2.58 5.04 1.21
CA GLY A 22 3.67 5.97 0.88
C GLY A 22 5.04 5.44 1.34
N ARG A 23 5.16 5.07 2.60
CA ARG A 23 6.40 4.51 3.17
C ARG A 23 6.82 3.21 2.50
N LEU A 24 5.86 2.35 2.19
CA LEU A 24 6.12 1.08 1.51
C LEU A 24 6.69 1.31 0.11
N ARG A 25 6.10 2.24 -0.66
CA ARG A 25 6.59 2.63 -1.99
C ARG A 25 8.01 3.17 -1.93
N GLU A 26 8.30 4.07 -0.98
CA GLU A 26 9.64 4.64 -0.80
C GLU A 26 10.67 3.56 -0.46
N SER A 27 10.35 2.72 0.52
CA SER A 27 11.23 1.64 0.98
C SER A 27 11.51 0.65 -0.14
N PHE A 28 10.46 0.22 -0.87
CA PHE A 28 10.63 -0.73 -1.97
C PHE A 28 11.42 -0.12 -3.13
N SER A 29 11.24 1.16 -3.43
CA SER A 29 12.03 1.88 -4.43
C SER A 29 13.53 1.91 -4.05
N GLU A 30 13.86 2.01 -2.76
CA GLU A 30 15.25 1.94 -2.29
C GLU A 30 15.85 0.54 -2.44
N VAL A 31 15.09 -0.50 -2.12
CA VAL A 31 15.49 -1.89 -2.35
C VAL A 31 15.73 -2.14 -3.84
N MET A 32 14.82 -1.69 -4.70
CA MET A 32 14.99 -1.79 -6.16
C MET A 32 16.26 -1.10 -6.65
N ARG A 33 16.52 0.15 -6.24
CA ARG A 33 17.76 0.86 -6.60
C ARG A 33 19.01 0.10 -6.17
N SER A 34 18.99 -0.49 -4.98
CA SER A 34 20.11 -1.26 -4.44
C SER A 34 20.30 -2.57 -5.20
N HIS A 35 19.20 -3.26 -5.51
CA HIS A 35 19.21 -4.46 -6.34
C HIS A 35 19.79 -4.13 -7.73
N ASP A 36 19.25 -3.12 -8.42
CA ASP A 36 19.64 -2.77 -9.79
C ASP A 36 21.09 -2.29 -9.91
N ALA A 37 21.65 -1.71 -8.84
CA ALA A 37 23.06 -1.34 -8.79
C ALA A 37 23.99 -2.57 -8.72
N VAL A 38 23.58 -3.63 -8.04
CA VAL A 38 24.39 -4.84 -7.82
C VAL A 38 24.12 -5.91 -8.87
N SER A 39 22.89 -5.97 -9.39
CA SER A 39 22.40 -6.98 -10.33
C SER A 39 23.33 -7.22 -11.54
N PRO A 40 23.92 -6.19 -12.18
CA PRO A 40 24.76 -6.39 -13.37
C PRO A 40 26.12 -7.04 -13.08
N ILE A 41 26.60 -6.96 -11.84
CA ILE A 41 27.94 -7.45 -11.44
C ILE A 41 27.87 -8.73 -10.59
N TRP A 42 26.66 -9.16 -10.22
CA TRP A 42 26.43 -10.33 -9.39
C TRP A 42 25.92 -11.52 -10.21
N ASP A 43 26.82 -12.46 -10.50
CA ASP A 43 26.59 -13.63 -11.36
C ASP A 43 27.21 -14.91 -10.79
N ASP A 44 26.94 -15.21 -9.52
CA ASP A 44 27.39 -16.45 -8.87
C ASP A 44 26.22 -17.44 -8.66
N ALA A 45 26.50 -18.58 -8.02
CA ALA A 45 25.46 -19.56 -7.72
C ALA A 45 24.40 -19.02 -6.73
N MET A 46 24.79 -18.13 -5.80
CA MET A 46 23.89 -17.52 -4.82
C MET A 46 22.88 -16.59 -5.51
N ARG A 47 23.29 -15.93 -6.61
CA ARG A 47 22.39 -15.10 -7.41
C ARG A 47 21.15 -15.87 -7.89
N ARG A 48 21.32 -17.12 -8.31
CA ARG A 48 20.20 -17.95 -8.78
C ARG A 48 19.19 -18.25 -7.67
N GLU A 49 19.67 -18.52 -6.46
CA GLU A 49 18.80 -18.74 -5.29
C GLU A 49 18.08 -17.45 -4.88
N TYR A 50 18.78 -16.31 -4.94
CA TYR A 50 18.20 -15.01 -4.70
C TYR A 50 17.07 -14.70 -5.69
N ASP A 51 17.30 -14.88 -7.00
CA ASP A 51 16.32 -14.57 -8.06
C ASP A 51 15.00 -15.35 -7.90
N ILE A 52 15.06 -16.58 -7.36
CA ILE A 52 13.87 -17.40 -7.06
C ILE A 52 12.95 -16.70 -6.06
N SER A 53 13.52 -16.00 -5.08
CA SER A 53 12.76 -15.29 -4.06
C SER A 53 12.48 -13.83 -4.44
N TRP A 54 13.41 -13.20 -5.18
CA TRP A 54 13.31 -11.80 -5.57
C TRP A 54 12.18 -11.55 -6.56
N ARG A 55 12.05 -12.36 -7.62
CA ARG A 55 11.04 -12.12 -8.66
C ARG A 55 9.60 -12.15 -8.11
N PRO A 56 9.18 -13.16 -7.32
CA PRO A 56 7.84 -13.16 -6.73
C PRO A 56 7.60 -11.97 -5.80
N LEU A 57 8.61 -11.58 -5.01
CA LEU A 57 8.53 -10.40 -4.16
C LEU A 57 8.32 -9.14 -5.00
N GLN A 58 9.10 -8.96 -6.06
CA GLN A 58 9.01 -7.81 -6.95
C GLN A 58 7.62 -7.70 -7.59
N GLU A 59 7.15 -8.78 -8.20
CA GLU A 59 5.83 -8.83 -8.84
C GLU A 59 4.71 -8.50 -7.83
N SER A 60 4.74 -9.11 -6.64
CA SER A 60 3.74 -8.87 -5.59
C SER A 60 3.76 -7.44 -5.07
N MET A 61 4.95 -6.85 -4.93
CA MET A 61 5.13 -5.50 -4.44
C MET A 61 4.70 -4.46 -5.47
N GLU A 62 5.05 -4.67 -6.74
CA GLU A 62 4.60 -3.82 -7.84
C GLU A 62 3.08 -3.86 -8.00
N GLU A 63 2.48 -5.04 -7.92
CA GLU A 63 1.01 -5.19 -7.93
C GLU A 63 0.39 -4.44 -6.75
N TYR A 64 0.93 -4.61 -5.55
CA TYR A 64 0.39 -3.94 -4.37
C TYR A 64 0.48 -2.41 -4.47
N ILE A 65 1.67 -1.88 -4.81
CA ILE A 65 1.94 -0.45 -4.83
C ILE A 65 1.13 0.28 -5.91
N ASN A 66 0.91 -0.37 -7.06
CA ASN A 66 0.30 0.26 -8.23
C ASN A 66 -1.20 0.01 -8.35
N LEU A 67 -1.70 -1.10 -7.81
CA LEU A 67 -3.09 -1.52 -7.99
C LEU A 67 -3.82 -1.70 -6.66
N ILE A 68 -3.36 -2.62 -5.82
CA ILE A 68 -4.13 -3.07 -4.67
C ILE A 68 -4.21 -1.99 -3.58
N GLY A 69 -3.07 -1.41 -3.19
CA GLY A 69 -2.98 -0.38 -2.16
C GLY A 69 -3.85 0.84 -2.45
N PRO A 70 -3.75 1.47 -3.65
CA PRO A 70 -4.62 2.58 -4.04
C PRO A 70 -6.12 2.22 -4.03
N GLN A 71 -6.50 1.05 -4.55
CA GLN A 71 -7.90 0.61 -4.56
C GLN A 71 -8.52 0.50 -3.16
N TYR A 72 -7.75 0.04 -2.17
CA TYR A 72 -8.24 -0.02 -0.79
C TYR A 72 -8.44 1.36 -0.18
N VAL A 73 -7.57 2.33 -0.49
CA VAL A 73 -7.73 3.73 -0.05
C VAL A 73 -8.99 4.33 -0.67
N ASP A 74 -9.17 4.19 -1.99
CA ASP A 74 -10.35 4.69 -2.71
C ASP A 74 -11.65 4.12 -2.13
N PHE A 75 -11.67 2.81 -1.86
CA PHE A 75 -12.80 2.14 -1.22
C PHE A 75 -13.11 2.70 0.18
N LEU A 76 -12.09 2.96 1.00
CA LEU A 76 -12.28 3.54 2.34
C LEU A 76 -12.81 4.98 2.25
N ILE A 77 -12.29 5.78 1.33
CA ILE A 77 -12.75 7.16 1.09
C ILE A 77 -14.23 7.15 0.68
N GLU A 78 -14.62 6.28 -0.24
CA GLU A 78 -16.02 6.17 -0.67
C GLU A 78 -16.93 5.79 0.50
N ARG A 79 -16.51 4.81 1.30
CA ARG A 79 -17.27 4.36 2.48
C ARG A 79 -17.39 5.44 3.55
N LEU A 80 -16.34 6.21 3.79
CA LEU A 80 -16.34 7.34 4.71
C LEU A 80 -17.31 8.43 4.27
N ARG A 81 -17.43 8.71 2.97
CA ARG A 81 -18.43 9.65 2.44
C ARG A 81 -19.85 9.22 2.76
N TYR A 82 -20.20 7.94 2.55
CA TYR A 82 -21.52 7.43 2.91
C TYR A 82 -21.80 7.50 4.41
N LEU A 83 -20.81 7.19 5.24
CA LEU A 83 -20.95 7.23 6.69
C LEU A 83 -21.16 8.67 7.19
N GLN A 84 -20.40 9.62 6.63
CA GLN A 84 -20.55 11.05 6.91
C GLN A 84 -21.94 11.56 6.52
N ALA A 85 -22.42 11.19 5.34
CA ALA A 85 -23.77 11.55 4.88
C ALA A 85 -24.86 10.99 5.80
N TYR A 86 -24.70 9.75 6.28
CA TYR A 86 -25.60 9.11 7.22
C TYR A 86 -25.63 9.82 8.60
N LEU A 87 -24.46 10.21 9.11
CA LEU A 87 -24.32 10.83 10.44
C LEU A 87 -24.81 12.28 10.48
N TYR A 88 -24.49 13.06 9.45
CA TYR A 88 -24.72 14.52 9.44
C TYR A 88 -25.80 14.96 8.45
N GLY A 89 -26.54 14.01 7.88
CA GLY A 89 -27.75 14.29 7.09
C GLY A 89 -27.51 14.99 5.75
N HIS A 90 -26.28 15.04 5.25
CA HIS A 90 -26.00 15.61 3.92
C HIS A 90 -26.01 14.50 2.88
N GLY A 91 -27.23 14.11 2.47
CA GLY A 91 -27.50 13.06 1.50
C GLY A 91 -28.67 13.39 0.57
N ALA A 92 -28.67 14.61 0.01
CA ALA A 92 -29.17 15.03 -1.31
C ALA A 92 -29.00 16.55 -1.44
#